data_AF-A0A962JIH3-F1
#
_entry.id   AF-A0A962JIH3-F1
#
_cell.length_a   1.000
_cell.length_b   1.000
_cell.length_c   1.000
_cell.angle_alpha   90.00
_cell.angle_beta   90.00
_cell.angle_gamma   90.00
#
_symmetry.space_group_name_H-M   'P 1'
#
loop_
_entity.id
_entity.type
_entity.pdbx_description
1 polymer ?
#
loop_
_entity_poly.entity_id
_entity_poly.type
_entity_poly.pdbx_seq_one_letter_code
_entity_poly.pdbx_strand_id
1 'polypeptide(L)'
;ALDLDKVIQDVHKISALTKVNVRVLTAEREYVKRVTLEEGMRALMGLIMATSACPVFCDLKPNARTHLPFASKEESILRLASVYLMKQYFLWREGGQPDWELKGLIKEHAELQLVNHAFWQRIMASFKSDANSKALLSFFTVSASISTSLDSQLAKMKNVFFSSIE
;
A
#
# COMPACT_ATOMS: atom_id res chain seq x y z
N ALA A 1 -8.29 9.05 10.11
CA ALA A 1 -7.97 8.26 11.32
C ALA A 1 -9.22 7.63 11.90
N LEU A 2 -10.33 8.35 11.93
CA LEU A 2 -11.64 7.83 12.37
C LEU A 2 -12.00 6.50 11.68
N ASP A 3 -11.79 6.38 10.37
CA ASP A 3 -12.11 5.16 9.61
C ASP A 3 -11.34 3.91 10.10
N LEU A 4 -10.19 4.11 10.76
CA LEU A 4 -9.36 3.02 11.29
C LEU A 4 -9.54 2.79 12.79
N ASP A 5 -10.17 3.72 13.51
CA ASP A 5 -10.26 3.69 14.97
C ASP A 5 -10.94 2.40 15.47
N LYS A 6 -12.09 2.06 14.89
CA LYS A 6 -12.82 0.82 15.23
C LYS A 6 -11.98 -0.44 15.02
N VAL A 7 -11.32 -0.55 13.87
CA VAL A 7 -10.50 -1.72 13.53
C VAL A 7 -9.32 -1.86 14.48
N ILE A 8 -8.66 -0.74 14.81
CA ILE A 8 -7.54 -0.70 15.76
C ILE A 8 -8.00 -1.10 17.16
N GLN A 9 -9.17 -0.62 17.61
CA GLN A 9 -9.77 -0.98 18.90
C GLN A 9 -10.12 -2.46 18.99
N ASP A 10 -10.56 -3.11 17.91
CA ASP A 10 -10.92 -4.52 17.95
C ASP A 10 -9.70 -5.44 18.17
N VAL A 11 -8.51 -5.03 17.70
CA VAL A 11 -7.32 -5.91 17.70
C VAL A 11 -6.21 -5.46 18.66
N HIS A 12 -6.31 -4.29 19.29
CA HIS A 12 -5.20 -3.70 20.07
C HIS A 12 -4.65 -4.59 21.21
N LYS A 13 -5.44 -5.51 21.75
CA LYS A 13 -5.00 -6.41 22.83
C LYS A 13 -4.28 -7.67 22.35
N ILE A 14 -4.19 -7.88 21.04
CA ILE A 14 -3.62 -9.09 20.44
C ILE A 14 -2.19 -8.78 19.97
N SER A 15 -1.27 -9.72 20.18
CA SER A 15 0.12 -9.59 19.72
C SER A 15 0.24 -9.54 18.20
N ALA A 16 1.15 -8.70 17.69
CA ALA A 16 1.46 -8.53 16.27
C ALA A 16 1.79 -9.87 15.58
N LEU A 17 2.55 -10.71 16.28
CA LEU A 17 3.13 -11.94 15.78
C LEU A 17 2.16 -13.13 15.84
N THR A 18 0.98 -12.95 16.46
CA THR A 18 -0.03 -13.99 16.54
C THR A 18 -0.42 -14.44 15.13
N LYS A 19 -0.31 -15.74 14.87
CA LYS A 19 -0.72 -16.33 13.59
C LYS A 19 -2.24 -16.45 13.56
N VAL A 20 -2.84 -15.87 12.53
CA VAL A 20 -4.29 -15.84 12.30
C VAL A 20 -4.59 -16.33 10.89
N ASN A 21 -5.76 -16.93 10.70
CA ASN A 21 -6.28 -17.22 9.38
C ASN A 21 -7.09 -16.01 8.93
N VAL A 22 -6.61 -15.30 7.90
CA VAL A 22 -7.31 -14.15 7.33
C VAL A 22 -8.02 -14.61 6.06
N ARG A 23 -9.32 -14.28 5.98
CA ARG A 23 -10.18 -14.55 4.83
C ARG A 23 -10.70 -13.21 4.32
N VAL A 24 -10.45 -12.92 3.04
CA VAL A 24 -10.95 -11.72 2.35
C VAL A 24 -11.87 -12.16 1.22
N LEU A 25 -13.09 -11.66 1.22
CA LEU A 25 -14.11 -11.96 0.22
C LEU A 25 -14.35 -10.73 -0.65
N THR A 26 -14.20 -10.87 -1.97
CA THR A 26 -14.61 -9.90 -2.98
C THR A 26 -15.66 -10.53 -3.90
N ALA A 27 -16.25 -9.75 -4.81
CA ALA A 27 -17.19 -10.29 -5.77
C ALA A 27 -16.52 -11.29 -6.75
N GLU A 28 -15.23 -11.10 -7.02
CA GLU A 28 -14.46 -11.83 -8.00
C GLU A 28 -13.67 -12.99 -7.39
N ARG A 29 -13.25 -12.89 -6.13
CA ARG A 29 -12.28 -13.81 -5.52
C ARG A 29 -12.46 -13.97 -4.01
N GLU A 30 -12.05 -15.14 -3.53
CA GLU A 30 -11.79 -15.40 -2.13
C GLU A 30 -10.27 -15.56 -1.91
N TYR A 31 -9.72 -14.82 -0.94
CA TYR A 31 -8.34 -14.93 -0.52
C TYR A 31 -8.27 -15.50 0.90
N VAL A 32 -7.54 -16.59 1.08
CA VAL A 32 -7.31 -17.21 2.40
C VAL A 32 -5.82 -17.37 2.61
N LYS A 33 -5.28 -16.81 3.71
CA LYS A 33 -3.87 -16.95 4.04
C LYS A 33 -3.68 -16.99 5.56
N ARG A 34 -2.82 -17.91 6.02
CA ARG A 34 -2.37 -17.95 7.42
C ARG A 34 -1.19 -17.01 7.58
N VAL A 35 -1.43 -15.86 8.20
CA VAL A 35 -0.47 -14.75 8.32
C VAL A 35 -0.32 -14.30 9.77
N THR A 36 0.60 -13.37 10.03
CA THR A 36 0.59 -12.66 11.33
C THR A 36 -0.57 -11.66 11.37
N LEU A 37 -1.05 -11.34 12.57
CA LEU A 37 -2.06 -10.29 12.75
C LEU A 37 -1.59 -8.97 12.12
N GLU A 38 -0.30 -8.65 12.27
CA GLU A 38 0.34 -7.51 11.61
C GLU A 38 0.12 -7.48 10.10
N GLU A 39 0.38 -8.58 9.39
CA GLU A 39 0.25 -8.65 7.93
C GLU A 39 -1.21 -8.54 7.49
N GLY A 40 -2.14 -9.15 8.25
CA GLY A 40 -3.58 -9.00 8.04
C GLY A 40 -4.04 -7.55 8.24
N MET A 41 -3.59 -6.92 9.32
CA MET A 41 -3.88 -5.52 9.62
C MET A 41 -3.33 -4.58 8.55
N ARG A 42 -2.09 -4.80 8.09
CA ARG A 42 -1.49 -4.01 7.01
C ARG A 42 -2.36 -4.00 5.74
N ALA A 43 -2.89 -5.16 5.34
CA ALA A 43 -3.75 -5.28 4.17
C ALA A 43 -5.07 -4.50 4.35
N LEU A 44 -5.75 -4.70 5.49
CA LEU A 44 -7.00 -4.02 5.82
C LEU A 44 -6.82 -2.50 5.93
N MET A 45 -5.75 -2.07 6.60
CA MET A 45 -5.44 -0.65 6.79
C MET A 45 -5.16 0.03 5.46
N GLY A 46 -4.37 -0.60 4.58
CA GLY A 46 -4.09 -0.06 3.25
C GLY A 46 -5.36 0.15 2.42
N LEU A 47 -6.34 -0.76 2.52
CA LEU A 47 -7.63 -0.62 1.85
C LEU A 47 -8.48 0.52 2.42
N ILE A 48 -8.61 0.59 3.76
CA ILE A 48 -9.39 1.65 4.43
C ILE A 48 -8.79 3.03 4.14
N MET A 49 -7.47 3.16 4.22
CA MET A 49 -6.78 4.43 3.96
C MET A 49 -7.00 4.88 2.50
N ALA A 50 -6.80 3.98 1.54
CA ALA A 50 -7.01 4.26 0.11
C ALA A 50 -8.48 4.55 -0.27
N THR A 51 -9.44 4.18 0.57
CA THR A 51 -10.88 4.45 0.37
C THR A 51 -11.42 5.58 1.25
N SER A 52 -10.58 6.17 2.10
CA SER A 52 -10.96 7.27 2.99
C SER A 52 -11.17 8.60 2.25
N ALA A 53 -11.71 9.59 2.99
CA ALA A 53 -11.86 10.97 2.50
C ALA A 53 -10.54 11.78 2.55
N CYS A 54 -9.42 11.19 2.96
CA CYS A 54 -8.14 11.91 3.03
C CYS A 54 -7.63 12.24 1.61
N PRO A 55 -7.36 13.53 1.30
CA PRO A 55 -6.95 13.93 -0.04
C PRO A 55 -5.63 13.28 -0.47
N VAL A 56 -4.70 13.05 0.46
CA VAL A 56 -3.40 12.43 0.16
C VAL A 56 -3.54 10.95 -0.23
N PHE A 57 -4.57 10.25 0.27
CA PHE A 57 -4.82 8.86 -0.10
C PHE A 57 -5.68 8.71 -1.37
N CYS A 58 -6.21 9.80 -1.93
CA CYS A 58 -7.11 9.73 -3.10
C CYS A 58 -6.44 9.09 -4.32
N ASP A 59 -5.14 9.30 -4.54
CA ASP A 59 -4.40 8.69 -5.65
C ASP A 59 -4.26 7.17 -5.52
N LEU A 60 -4.48 6.61 -4.33
CA LEU A 60 -4.49 5.16 -4.10
C LEU A 60 -5.85 4.50 -4.41
N LYS A 61 -6.92 5.27 -4.64
CA LYS A 61 -8.26 4.72 -4.92
C LYS A 61 -8.31 3.69 -6.06
N PRO A 62 -7.59 3.87 -7.19
CA PRO A 62 -7.57 2.84 -8.24
C PRO A 62 -6.93 1.53 -7.75
N ASN A 63 -5.93 1.60 -6.87
CA ASN A 63 -5.30 0.42 -6.26
C ASN A 63 -6.25 -0.30 -5.30
N ALA A 64 -7.14 0.42 -4.62
CA ALA A 64 -8.17 -0.16 -3.76
C ALA A 64 -9.23 -0.96 -4.54
N ARG A 65 -9.60 -0.52 -5.76
CA ARG A 65 -10.60 -1.23 -6.57
C ARG A 65 -10.18 -2.65 -6.95
N THR A 66 -8.89 -2.86 -7.18
CA THR A 66 -8.33 -4.18 -7.51
C THR A 66 -7.44 -4.70 -6.39
N HIS A 67 -7.76 -4.36 -5.13
CA HIS A 67 -6.92 -4.62 -3.98
C HIS A 67 -6.47 -6.09 -3.94
N LEU A 68 -5.15 -6.28 -3.85
CA LEU A 68 -4.54 -7.59 -3.67
C LEU A 68 -4.12 -7.72 -2.20
N PRO A 69 -4.91 -8.43 -1.37
CA PRO A 69 -4.51 -8.64 0.02
C PRO A 69 -3.23 -9.47 0.08
N PHE A 70 -2.37 -9.18 1.05
CA PHE A 70 -1.10 -9.88 1.27
C PHE A 70 -0.08 -9.77 0.13
N ALA A 71 -0.19 -8.75 -0.72
CA ALA A 71 0.78 -8.48 -1.77
C ALA A 71 2.22 -8.43 -1.21
N SER A 72 3.12 -9.10 -1.92
CA SER A 72 4.55 -8.96 -1.77
C SER A 72 4.99 -7.53 -2.10
N LYS A 73 6.23 -7.19 -1.72
CA LYS A 73 6.83 -5.90 -2.06
C LYS A 73 6.90 -5.70 -3.58
N GLU A 74 7.29 -6.74 -4.31
CA GLU A 74 7.36 -6.72 -5.77
C GLU A 74 5.99 -6.49 -6.42
N GLU A 75 4.96 -7.25 -6.03
CA GLU A 75 3.59 -7.06 -6.53
C GLU A 75 3.06 -5.65 -6.22
N SER A 76 3.37 -5.14 -5.03
CA SER A 76 2.93 -3.80 -4.62
C SER A 76 3.55 -2.72 -5.50
N ILE A 77 4.87 -2.78 -5.73
CA ILE A 77 5.60 -1.82 -6.56
C ILE A 77 5.14 -1.90 -8.01
N LEU A 78 5.03 -3.11 -8.57
CA LEU A 78 4.59 -3.31 -9.94
C LEU A 78 3.18 -2.75 -10.16
N ARG A 79 2.25 -3.02 -9.23
CA ARG A 79 0.88 -2.51 -9.31
C ARG A 79 0.84 -0.98 -9.22
N LEU A 80 1.56 -0.38 -8.28
CA LEU A 80 1.58 1.08 -8.11
C LEU A 80 2.16 1.77 -9.34
N ALA A 81 3.28 1.28 -9.87
CA ALA A 81 3.87 1.80 -11.10
C ALA A 81 2.95 1.62 -12.31
N SER A 82 2.35 0.43 -12.47
CA SER A 82 1.46 0.13 -13.61
C SER A 82 0.19 1.00 -13.60
N VAL A 83 -0.42 1.18 -12.41
CA VAL A 83 -1.60 2.04 -12.24
C VAL A 83 -1.24 3.50 -12.50
N TYR A 84 -0.09 3.97 -12.03
CA TYR A 84 0.39 5.32 -12.31
C TYR A 84 0.63 5.54 -13.81
N LEU A 85 1.33 4.63 -14.48
CA LEU A 85 1.54 4.69 -15.93
C LEU A 85 0.23 4.66 -16.71
N MET A 86 -0.80 3.94 -16.24
CA MET A 86 -2.13 3.97 -16.83
C MET A 86 -2.77 5.37 -16.72
N LYS A 87 -2.62 6.05 -15.57
CA LYS A 87 -3.04 7.46 -15.39
C LYS A 87 -2.31 8.37 -16.37
N GLN A 88 -0.99 8.21 -16.53
CA GLN A 88 -0.20 8.99 -17.48
C GLN A 88 -0.59 8.72 -18.94
N TYR A 89 -0.89 7.46 -19.28
CA TYR A 89 -1.37 7.08 -20.61
C TYR A 89 -2.67 7.80 -20.96
N PHE A 90 -3.67 7.79 -20.06
CA PHE A 90 -4.92 8.50 -20.30
C PHE A 90 -4.74 10.02 -20.37
N LEU A 91 -3.89 10.60 -19.53
CA LEU A 91 -3.53 12.02 -19.60
C LEU A 91 -2.97 12.40 -20.99
N TRP A 92 -2.06 11.58 -21.52
CA TRP A 92 -1.51 11.78 -22.85
C TRP A 92 -2.58 11.66 -23.95
N ARG A 93 -3.49 10.70 -23.83
CA ARG A 93 -4.61 10.51 -24.78
C ARG A 93 -5.56 11.72 -24.81
N GLU A 94 -5.63 12.48 -23.73
CA GLU A 94 -6.42 13.72 -23.60
C GLU A 94 -5.63 14.98 -23.98
N GLY A 95 -4.41 14.83 -24.53
CA GLY A 95 -3.57 15.94 -24.97
C GLY A 95 -2.70 16.57 -23.87
N GLY A 96 -2.68 15.99 -22.67
CA GLY A 96 -1.80 16.40 -21.59
C GLY A 96 -0.36 15.90 -21.76
N GLN A 97 0.55 16.40 -20.93
CA GLN A 97 1.94 15.95 -20.87
C GLN A 97 2.10 14.82 -19.83
N PRO A 98 2.40 13.58 -20.25
CA PRO A 98 2.61 12.46 -19.33
C PRO A 98 3.96 12.52 -18.60
N ASP A 99 3.99 12.02 -17.37
CA ASP A 99 5.19 11.79 -16.57
C ASP A 99 5.70 10.35 -16.74
N TRP A 100 6.52 10.12 -17.77
CA TRP A 100 7.14 8.82 -18.03
C TRP A 100 8.27 8.47 -17.06
N GLU A 101 8.79 9.45 -16.33
CA GLU A 101 9.88 9.29 -15.36
C GLU A 101 9.37 8.94 -13.96
N LEU A 102 8.05 8.81 -13.77
CA LEU A 102 7.42 8.45 -12.49
C LEU A 102 7.73 9.44 -11.34
N LYS A 103 8.13 10.68 -11.67
CA LYS A 103 8.48 11.72 -10.69
C LYS A 103 7.31 12.06 -9.77
N GLY A 104 6.10 12.12 -10.33
CA GLY A 104 4.88 12.34 -9.56
C GLY A 104 4.58 11.18 -8.63
N LEU A 105 4.81 9.93 -9.05
CA LEU A 105 4.62 8.75 -8.19
C LEU A 105 5.56 8.78 -6.97
N ILE A 106 6.83 9.14 -7.20
CA ILE A 106 7.84 9.31 -6.14
C ILE A 106 7.40 10.40 -5.15
N LYS A 107 6.93 11.54 -5.67
CA LYS A 107 6.44 12.68 -4.87
C LYS A 107 5.20 12.31 -4.06
N GLU A 108 4.19 11.72 -4.69
CA GLU A 108 2.97 11.23 -4.04
C GLU A 108 3.33 10.30 -2.86
N HIS A 109 4.28 9.39 -3.06
CA HIS A 109 4.71 8.46 -2.02
C HIS A 109 5.53 9.12 -0.91
N ALA A 110 6.25 10.21 -1.21
CA ALA A 110 6.93 11.01 -0.19
C ALA A 110 5.92 11.78 0.68
N GLU A 111 4.84 12.30 0.10
CA GLU A 111 3.73 12.90 0.85
C GLU A 111 3.00 11.86 1.71
N LEU A 112 2.79 10.65 1.16
CA LEU A 112 2.24 9.52 1.92
C LEU A 112 3.10 9.20 3.14
N GLN A 113 4.43 9.23 3.05
CA GLN A 113 5.33 9.04 4.20
C GLN A 113 5.06 10.04 5.33
N LEU A 114 4.84 11.31 5.00
CA LEU A 114 4.58 12.36 5.99
C LEU A 114 3.25 12.12 6.71
N VAL A 115 2.19 11.82 5.94
CA VAL A 115 0.86 11.53 6.52
C VAL A 115 0.92 10.27 7.37
N ASN A 116 1.58 9.23 6.87
CA ASN A 116 1.85 8.00 7.59
C ASN A 116 2.54 8.26 8.94
N HIS A 117 3.61 9.05 8.96
CA HIS A 117 4.29 9.41 10.20
C HIS A 117 3.36 10.10 11.21
N ALA A 118 2.62 11.12 10.77
CA ALA A 118 1.65 11.82 11.61
C ALA A 118 0.52 10.89 12.10
N PHE A 119 0.14 9.91 11.28
CA PHE A 119 -0.86 8.91 11.61
C PHE A 119 -0.37 7.95 12.69
N TRP A 120 0.87 7.48 12.56
CA TRP A 120 1.52 6.64 13.56
C TRP A 120 1.61 7.31 14.91
N GLN A 121 2.04 8.58 14.96
CA GLN A 121 2.12 9.33 16.21
C GLN A 121 0.76 9.37 16.94
N ARG A 122 -0.35 9.59 16.22
CA ARG A 122 -1.70 9.63 16.80
C ARG A 122 -2.15 8.27 17.33
N ILE A 123 -1.88 7.19 16.60
CA ILE A 123 -2.26 5.84 17.02
C ILE A 123 -1.42 5.41 18.22
N MET A 124 -0.11 5.67 18.21
CA MET A 124 0.77 5.33 19.33
C MET A 124 0.45 6.12 20.59
N ALA A 125 -0.04 7.35 20.46
CA ALA A 125 -0.53 8.12 21.61
C ALA A 125 -1.79 7.50 22.24
N SER A 126 -2.60 6.78 21.45
CA SER A 126 -3.90 6.24 21.88
C SER A 126 -3.84 4.75 22.26
N PHE A 127 -2.89 3.99 21.72
CA PHE A 127 -2.83 2.52 21.88
C PHE A 127 -1.41 2.03 22.12
N LYS A 128 -1.19 1.24 23.19
CA LYS A 128 0.10 0.57 23.51
C LYS A 128 0.33 -0.75 22.72
N SER A 129 -0.38 -0.96 21.61
CA SER A 129 -0.37 -2.25 20.91
C SER A 129 0.74 -2.36 19.86
N ASP A 130 1.63 -3.36 20.01
CA ASP A 130 2.70 -3.66 19.06
C ASP A 130 2.19 -4.08 17.67
N ALA A 131 1.00 -4.71 17.58
CA ALA A 131 0.40 -5.15 16.31
C ALA A 131 0.10 -3.97 15.38
N ASN A 132 -0.52 -2.94 15.93
CA ASN A 132 -0.89 -1.74 15.18
C ASN A 132 0.36 -0.94 14.78
N SER A 133 1.35 -0.84 15.69
CA SER A 133 2.63 -0.18 15.41
C SER A 133 3.34 -0.82 14.21
N LYS A 134 3.47 -2.15 14.21
CA LYS A 134 4.20 -2.88 13.17
C LYS A 134 3.45 -2.92 11.85
N ALA A 135 2.12 -3.05 11.87
CA ALA A 135 1.31 -3.00 10.64
C ALA A 135 1.47 -1.66 9.92
N LEU A 136 1.47 -0.56 10.70
CA LEU A 136 1.76 0.79 10.19
C LEU A 136 3.18 0.91 9.65
N LEU A 137 4.18 0.50 10.42
CA LEU A 137 5.60 0.52 9.98
C LEU A 137 5.81 -0.26 8.68
N SER A 138 5.16 -1.42 8.54
CA SER A 138 5.22 -2.25 7.34
C SER A 138 4.53 -1.57 6.15
N PHE A 139 3.39 -0.91 6.35
CA PHE A 139 2.77 -0.05 5.33
C PHE A 139 3.70 1.11 4.91
N PHE A 140 4.41 1.72 5.87
CA PHE A 140 5.33 2.82 5.60
C PHE A 140 6.53 2.37 4.79
N THR A 141 7.00 1.16 5.04
CA THR A 141 8.15 0.58 4.33
C THR A 141 7.87 0.42 2.84
N VAL A 142 6.62 0.13 2.44
CA VAL A 142 6.22 0.08 1.03
C VAL A 142 6.32 1.47 0.40
N SER A 143 5.72 2.48 1.03
CA SER A 143 5.76 3.85 0.50
C SER A 143 7.20 4.41 0.47
N ALA A 144 8.02 4.12 1.48
CA ALA A 144 9.44 4.51 1.52
C ALA A 144 10.25 3.83 0.41
N SER A 145 9.96 2.56 0.12
CA SER A 145 10.62 1.81 -0.96
C SER A 145 10.36 2.45 -2.33
N ILE A 146 9.15 2.97 -2.55
CA ILE A 146 8.81 3.66 -3.79
C ILE A 146 9.49 5.02 -3.85
N SER A 147 9.42 5.82 -2.79
CA SER A 147 10.03 7.16 -2.81
C SER A 147 11.55 7.16 -2.98
N THR A 148 12.27 6.15 -2.46
CA THR A 148 13.74 6.17 -2.43
C THR A 148 14.40 5.18 -3.38
N SER A 149 13.67 4.18 -3.88
CA SER A 149 14.29 3.06 -4.60
C SER A 149 13.50 2.53 -5.80
N LEU A 150 12.47 3.25 -6.26
CA LEU A 150 11.59 2.79 -7.36
C LEU A 150 12.37 2.30 -8.58
N ASP A 151 13.30 3.10 -9.11
CA ASP A 151 14.08 2.73 -10.30
C ASP A 151 14.85 1.42 -10.11
N SER A 152 15.50 1.26 -8.95
CA SER A 152 16.24 0.04 -8.63
C SER A 152 15.33 -1.19 -8.52
N GLN A 153 14.10 -1.01 -8.06
CA GLN A 153 13.12 -2.10 -7.91
C GLN A 153 12.54 -2.48 -9.28
N LEU A 154 12.21 -1.49 -10.13
CA LEU A 154 11.76 -1.72 -11.50
C LEU A 154 12.86 -2.36 -12.37
N ALA A 155 14.11 -1.95 -12.20
CA ALA A 155 15.24 -2.54 -12.91
C ALA A 155 15.39 -4.03 -12.62
N LYS A 156 15.17 -4.47 -11.37
CA LYS A 156 15.18 -5.90 -11.00
C LYS A 156 14.06 -6.69 -11.66
N MET A 157 12.91 -6.07 -11.88
CA MET A 157 11.75 -6.69 -12.53
C MET A 157 11.89 -6.76 -14.05
N LYS A 158 12.83 -6.02 -14.66
CA LYS A 158 12.98 -5.95 -16.12
C LYS A 158 13.13 -7.33 -16.77
N ASN A 159 13.84 -8.24 -16.11
CA ASN A 159 14.11 -9.60 -16.61
C ASN A 159 12.85 -10.50 -16.63
N VAL A 160 11.76 -10.09 -15.96
CA VAL A 160 10.47 -10.79 -16.03
C VAL A 160 9.72 -10.43 -17.30
N PHE A 161 9.89 -9.21 -17.82
CA PHE A 161 9.18 -8.71 -19.00
C PHE A 161 9.89 -9.01 -20.32
N PHE A 162 11.21 -9.16 -20.27
CA PHE A 162 12.03 -9.48 -21.42
C PHE A 162 12.81 -10.75 -21.08
N SER A 163 12.55 -11.83 -21.82
CA SER A 163 13.43 -12.99 -21.81
C SER A 163 14.85 -12.52 -22.10
N SER A 164 15.82 -12.95 -21.30
CA SER A 164 17.24 -12.73 -21.58
C SER A 164 17.50 -13.08 -23.04
N ILE A 165 17.86 -12.07 -23.84
CA ILE A 165 18.41 -12.35 -25.17
C ILE A 165 19.83 -12.85 -24.86
N GLU A 166 20.00 -14.16 -24.88
CA GLU A 166 21.32 -14.80 -25.00
C GLU A 166 21.94 -14.46 -26.36
#